data_AF-A0A972XGS4-F1
#
_entry.id   AF-A0A972XGS4-F1
#
_cell.length_a   1.000
_cell.length_b   1.000
_cell.length_c   1.000
_cell.angle_alpha   90.00
_cell.angle_beta   90.00
_cell.angle_gamma   90.00
#
_symmetry.space_group_name_H-M   'P 1'
#
loop_
_entity.id
_entity.type
_entity.pdbx_description
1 polymer ?
#
loop_
_entity_poly.entity_id
_entity_poly.type
_entity_poly.pdbx_seq_one_letter_code
_entity_poly.pdbx_strand_id
1 'polypeptide(L)'
;MTATTTSLPSTSVRLRPITMAILAMGGEGGGVLSDWIVAVAEENGYYAQSTSVPGVAQRTGATVYYVELFPKFFGSERHPEPVLSTMPTPGEVDIVVASELMEAGRSIQRGFSTPDRTTLIASTSRTYAMPERTAMGDGRIDSGRLIEAALASSMRFIRGDFAKIAQDTGSVISAVLLGAIAGAGVLPFTREQFEQAIRASGKGVEPSLLAFSEGFTVAAKPAGQSIDITIGARPAEVLGEGPDPVEVQRAIEQPGSLVGSRLQAQASRIGAEFPAESRFMLVNGTKRTAEYQDIAYANEYLDRVASVACFEVHGDGSNILTSEAARYTALWMTYEDTIRVAFHKTRRRRFDRVGKEAHVADTQVMQVREFLHPQVEEISDTLPTALGRWLLRSKAMNA
;
A
#
# COMPACT_ATOMS: atom_id res chain seq x y z
N MET A 1 61.44 42.04 1.16
CA MET A 1 60.65 41.08 0.37
C MET A 1 59.68 40.42 1.32
N THR A 2 58.41 40.68 1.10
CA THR A 2 57.25 40.38 1.94
C THR A 2 57.00 38.87 2.02
N ALA A 3 56.84 38.36 3.23
CA ALA A 3 56.42 36.99 3.48
C ALA A 3 54.92 36.86 3.15
N THR A 4 54.61 36.01 2.17
CA THR A 4 53.25 35.71 1.75
C THR A 4 52.66 34.69 2.71
N THR A 5 51.86 35.15 3.67
CA THR A 5 51.06 34.28 4.54
C THR A 5 49.89 33.73 3.73
N THR A 6 49.97 32.45 3.33
CA THR A 6 48.86 31.75 2.69
C THR A 6 47.80 31.45 3.76
N SER A 7 46.72 32.24 3.79
CA SER A 7 45.55 31.94 4.62
C SER A 7 44.86 30.69 4.08
N LEU A 8 44.71 29.66 4.93
CA LEU A 8 43.80 28.54 4.67
C LEU A 8 42.37 29.08 4.47
N PRO A 9 41.59 28.53 3.53
CA PRO A 9 40.21 28.95 3.35
C PRO A 9 39.43 28.62 4.62
N SER A 10 38.84 29.63 5.23
CA SER A 10 37.86 29.46 6.30
C SER A 10 36.72 28.61 5.77
N THR A 11 36.58 27.38 6.25
CA THR A 11 35.38 26.56 6.06
C THR A 11 34.24 27.28 6.77
N SER A 12 33.57 28.21 6.07
CA SER A 12 32.27 28.69 6.51
C SER A 12 31.37 27.45 6.53
N VAL A 13 31.03 26.98 7.72
CA VAL A 13 29.93 26.02 7.88
C VAL A 13 28.73 26.69 7.23
N ARG A 14 28.30 26.22 6.06
CA ARG A 14 27.09 26.75 5.42
C ARG A 14 25.93 26.39 6.33
N LEU A 15 25.44 27.39 7.08
CA LEU A 15 24.17 27.31 7.76
C LEU A 15 23.10 27.04 6.69
N ARG A 16 22.54 25.83 6.72
CA ARG A 16 21.44 25.40 5.87
C ARG A 16 20.32 24.83 6.74
N PRO A 17 19.06 24.86 6.27
CA PRO A 17 17.97 24.22 7.00
C PRO A 17 18.22 22.72 7.21
N ILE A 18 17.69 22.21 8.32
CA ILE A 18 17.47 20.77 8.51
C ILE A 18 16.23 20.42 7.71
N THR A 19 16.34 19.41 6.86
CA THR A 19 15.31 19.01 5.90
C THR A 19 14.73 17.65 6.27
N MET A 20 13.41 17.54 6.34
CA MET A 20 12.72 16.31 6.72
C MET A 20 11.58 15.98 5.76
N ALA A 21 11.53 14.73 5.29
CA ALA A 21 10.39 14.20 4.54
C ALA A 21 9.70 13.10 5.34
N ILE A 22 8.41 13.27 5.62
CA ILE A 22 7.55 12.30 6.30
C ILE A 22 6.62 11.68 5.27
N LEU A 23 6.80 10.38 5.02
CA LEU A 23 5.95 9.58 4.14
C LEU A 23 4.99 8.79 5.00
N ALA A 24 3.71 9.14 4.94
CA ALA A 24 2.68 8.49 5.72
C ALA A 24 1.55 7.99 4.83
N MET A 25 0.95 6.85 5.19
CA MET A 25 -0.29 6.45 4.54
C MET A 25 -1.43 7.39 4.97
N GLY A 26 -2.34 7.69 4.05
CA GLY A 26 -3.53 8.48 4.35
C GLY A 26 -4.30 7.95 5.56
N GLY A 27 -4.47 8.79 6.58
CA GLY A 27 -5.15 8.46 7.83
C GLY A 27 -4.26 8.07 9.01
N GLU A 28 -2.93 7.94 8.83
CA GLU A 28 -2.00 7.53 9.91
C GLU A 28 -1.45 8.69 10.75
N GLY A 29 -1.92 9.91 10.52
CA GLY A 29 -1.52 11.07 11.29
C GLY A 29 -0.18 11.69 10.88
N GLY A 30 0.25 11.54 9.63
CA GLY A 30 1.45 12.23 9.12
C GLY A 30 1.40 13.75 9.28
N GLY A 31 0.22 14.36 9.13
CA GLY A 31 0.00 15.78 9.41
C GLY A 31 0.19 16.12 10.89
N VAL A 32 -0.35 15.28 11.79
CA VAL A 32 -0.17 15.45 13.24
C VAL A 32 1.31 15.38 13.62
N LEU A 33 2.06 14.45 13.02
CA LEU A 33 3.51 14.37 13.22
C LEU A 33 4.22 15.62 12.72
N SER A 34 3.89 16.10 11.51
CA SER A 34 4.45 17.33 10.96
C SER A 34 4.16 18.54 11.84
N ASP A 35 2.93 18.67 12.34
CA ASP A 35 2.51 19.78 13.21
C ASP A 35 3.26 19.77 14.53
N TRP A 36 3.46 18.58 15.13
CA TRP A 36 4.30 18.45 16.33
C TRP A 36 5.75 18.84 16.09
N ILE A 37 6.35 18.46 14.95
CA ILE A 37 7.73 18.85 14.63
C ILE A 37 7.85 20.37 14.46
N VAL A 38 6.88 21.01 13.78
CA VAL A 38 6.82 22.48 13.64
C VAL A 38 6.69 23.13 15.02
N ALA A 39 5.78 22.65 15.87
CA ALA A 39 5.58 23.19 17.21
C ALA A 39 6.86 23.09 18.06
N VAL A 40 7.50 21.91 18.10
CA VAL A 40 8.78 21.73 18.82
C VAL A 40 9.83 22.71 18.30
N ALA A 41 9.95 22.89 16.99
CA ALA A 41 10.95 23.79 16.42
C ALA A 41 10.66 25.27 16.76
N GLU A 42 9.43 25.73 16.58
CA GLU A 42 9.06 27.12 16.79
C GLU A 42 9.18 27.56 18.26
N GLU A 43 8.76 26.69 19.18
CA GLU A 43 8.87 26.91 20.63
C GLU A 43 10.33 26.95 21.10
N ASN A 44 11.25 26.33 20.35
CA ASN A 44 12.66 26.17 20.73
C ASN A 44 13.61 26.95 19.81
N GLY A 45 13.15 28.08 19.27
CA GLY A 45 14.03 29.07 18.64
C GLY A 45 14.39 28.76 17.18
N TYR A 46 13.56 28.00 16.46
CA TYR A 46 13.71 27.76 15.02
C TYR A 46 12.58 28.43 14.23
N TYR A 47 12.87 28.83 13.00
CA TYR A 47 11.89 28.99 11.94
C TYR A 47 11.56 27.61 11.40
N ALA A 48 10.28 27.31 11.24
CA ALA A 48 9.83 26.03 10.72
C ALA A 48 8.74 26.25 9.66
N GLN A 49 8.80 25.46 8.59
CA GLN A 49 7.75 25.41 7.58
C GLN A 49 7.42 23.97 7.30
N SER A 50 6.13 23.66 7.15
CA SER A 50 5.67 22.38 6.62
C SER A 50 4.83 22.58 5.36
N THR A 51 4.94 21.64 4.43
CA THR A 51 4.10 21.53 3.24
C THR A 51 3.65 20.08 3.09
N SER A 52 2.54 19.85 2.39
CA SER A 52 2.08 18.49 2.15
C SER A 52 1.63 18.30 0.71
N VAL A 53 2.00 17.14 0.15
CA VAL A 53 1.53 16.67 -1.16
C VAL A 53 0.67 15.44 -0.90
N PRO A 54 -0.67 15.60 -0.88
CA PRO A 54 -1.57 14.48 -0.66
C PRO A 54 -1.50 13.49 -1.83
N GLY A 55 -1.51 12.20 -1.52
CA GLY A 55 -1.70 11.17 -2.54
C GLY A 55 -3.10 11.25 -3.18
N VAL A 56 -3.21 10.85 -4.45
CA VAL A 56 -4.51 10.80 -5.15
C VAL A 56 -5.47 9.74 -4.59
N ALA A 57 -4.96 8.75 -3.88
CA ALA A 57 -5.77 7.69 -3.26
C ALA A 57 -6.15 8.05 -1.82
N GLN A 58 -7.46 8.05 -1.52
CA GLN A 58 -8.01 8.40 -0.19
C GLN A 58 -7.60 7.45 0.94
N ARG A 59 -7.30 6.18 0.63
CA ARG A 59 -6.82 5.16 1.56
C ARG A 59 -5.70 4.40 0.87
N THR A 60 -4.58 4.12 1.56
CA THR A 60 -3.34 3.55 0.99
C THR A 60 -2.53 4.45 0.05
N GLY A 61 -2.98 5.69 -0.17
CA GLY A 61 -2.16 6.70 -0.84
C GLY A 61 -1.05 7.21 0.07
N ALA A 62 0.15 7.30 -0.48
CA ALA A 62 1.30 7.94 0.15
C ALA A 62 1.10 9.47 0.18
N THR A 63 1.04 10.05 1.37
CA THR A 63 1.13 11.51 1.54
C THR A 63 2.54 11.86 1.99
N VAL A 64 3.15 12.83 1.33
CA VAL A 64 4.45 13.36 1.73
C VAL A 64 4.24 14.69 2.43
N TYR A 65 4.71 14.78 3.67
CA TYR A 65 4.88 16.04 4.39
C TYR A 65 6.34 16.42 4.35
N TYR A 66 6.64 17.65 3.98
CA TYR A 66 8.01 18.16 3.92
C TYR A 66 8.18 19.29 4.90
N VAL A 67 9.19 19.18 5.77
CA VAL A 67 9.47 20.11 6.85
C VAL A 67 10.89 20.64 6.73
N GLU A 68 11.06 21.95 6.84
CA GLU A 68 12.37 22.59 6.97
C GLU A 68 12.47 23.35 8.29
N LEU A 69 13.59 23.17 8.99
CA LEU A 69 13.88 23.83 10.26
C LEU A 69 15.16 24.65 10.14
N PHE A 70 15.11 25.94 10.45
CA PHE A 70 16.27 26.83 10.41
C PHE A 70 16.41 27.60 11.73
N PRO A 71 17.59 27.62 12.38
CA PRO A 71 17.73 28.26 13.68
C PRO A 71 17.50 29.77 13.56
N LYS A 72 16.71 30.35 14.48
CA LYS A 72 16.51 31.80 14.58
C LYS A 72 17.78 32.51 15.05
N PHE A 73 18.69 31.80 15.71
CA PHE A 73 19.92 32.36 16.29
C PHE A 73 21.14 31.49 16.00
N PHE A 74 22.29 32.13 15.73
CA PHE A 74 23.60 31.50 15.75
C PHE A 74 24.49 32.26 16.73
N GLY A 75 24.79 31.62 17.87
CA GLY A 75 25.33 32.35 19.02
C GLY A 75 24.31 33.38 19.54
N SER A 76 24.74 34.64 19.67
CA SER A 76 23.89 35.76 20.08
C SER A 76 23.19 36.48 18.93
N GLU A 77 23.55 36.18 17.67
CA GLU A 77 23.03 36.88 16.50
C GLU A 77 21.74 36.22 16.00
N ARG A 78 20.71 37.04 15.76
CA ARG A 78 19.46 36.58 15.18
C ARG A 78 19.57 36.54 13.66
N HIS A 79 19.24 35.41 13.06
CA HIS A 79 19.12 35.30 11.61
C HIS A 79 17.83 35.98 11.11
N PRO A 80 17.86 36.56 9.90
CA PRO A 80 16.63 36.93 9.21
C PRO A 80 15.78 35.68 8.95
N GLU A 81 14.47 35.88 8.84
CA GLU A 81 13.56 34.80 8.46
C GLU A 81 13.90 34.29 7.05
N PRO A 82 14.20 33.00 6.88
CA PRO A 82 14.60 32.44 5.59
C PRO A 82 13.39 32.15 4.70
N VAL A 83 13.62 32.08 3.38
CA VAL A 83 12.67 31.45 2.45
C VAL A 83 12.99 29.96 2.43
N LEU A 84 12.04 29.14 2.89
CA LEU A 84 12.17 27.69 2.98
C LEU A 84 11.54 27.00 1.76
N SER A 85 12.12 25.87 1.34
CA SER A 85 11.61 25.10 0.21
C SER A 85 10.23 24.50 0.53
N THR A 86 9.40 24.38 -0.50
CA THR A 86 8.06 23.79 -0.41
C THR A 86 8.02 22.33 -0.86
N MET A 87 9.18 21.74 -1.19
CA MET A 87 9.28 20.35 -1.62
C MET A 87 10.64 19.74 -1.28
N PRO A 88 10.70 18.43 -1.02
CA PRO A 88 11.96 17.72 -0.82
C PRO A 88 12.75 17.66 -2.13
N THR A 89 13.99 18.14 -2.11
CA THR A 89 14.93 17.98 -3.22
C THR A 89 15.60 16.61 -3.13
N PRO A 90 15.53 15.75 -4.16
CA PRO A 90 16.25 14.49 -4.19
C PRO A 90 17.75 14.67 -3.94
N GLY A 91 18.33 13.83 -3.10
CA GLY A 91 19.72 13.94 -2.65
C GLY A 91 19.96 14.95 -1.54
N GLU A 92 18.94 15.75 -1.17
CA GLU A 92 19.10 16.81 -0.18
C GLU A 92 18.21 16.71 1.06
N VAL A 93 17.75 15.51 1.43
CA VAL A 93 16.94 15.31 2.63
C VAL A 93 17.77 14.71 3.77
N ASP A 94 17.76 15.37 4.94
CA ASP A 94 18.52 14.93 6.12
C ASP A 94 17.83 13.80 6.87
N ILE A 95 16.50 13.89 7.00
CA ILE A 95 15.70 12.96 7.78
C ILE A 95 14.55 12.48 6.92
N VAL A 96 14.44 11.17 6.74
CA VAL A 96 13.25 10.56 6.13
C VAL A 96 12.54 9.74 7.18
N VAL A 97 11.24 9.95 7.32
CA VAL A 97 10.38 9.21 8.24
C VAL A 97 9.31 8.49 7.42
N ALA A 98 9.16 7.17 7.60
CA ALA A 98 8.16 6.37 6.91
C ALA A 98 7.28 5.61 7.91
N SER A 99 5.97 5.80 7.85
CA SER A 99 5.03 5.10 8.74
C SER A 99 4.83 3.63 8.37
N GLU A 100 5.33 3.19 7.22
CA GLU A 100 5.17 1.86 6.66
C GLU A 100 6.37 1.53 5.75
N LEU A 101 6.71 0.24 5.61
CA LEU A 101 7.96 -0.17 4.94
C LEU A 101 7.97 0.04 3.41
N MET A 102 6.83 -0.07 2.73
CA MET A 102 6.69 0.33 1.32
C MET A 102 6.93 1.84 1.14
N GLU A 103 6.47 2.67 2.08
CA GLU A 103 6.76 4.11 2.05
C GLU A 103 8.26 4.40 2.17
N ALA A 104 8.99 3.62 2.97
CA ALA A 104 10.45 3.68 2.98
C ALA A 104 11.03 3.36 1.60
N GLY A 105 10.56 2.28 0.95
CA GLY A 105 10.94 1.94 -0.43
C GLY A 105 10.66 3.06 -1.44
N ARG A 106 9.49 3.69 -1.36
CA ARG A 106 9.11 4.83 -2.22
C ARG A 106 9.99 6.04 -1.98
N SER A 107 10.40 6.31 -0.73
CA SER A 107 11.32 7.41 -0.42
C SER A 107 12.68 7.23 -1.10
N ILE A 108 13.18 5.99 -1.14
CA ILE A 108 14.43 5.62 -1.82
C ILE A 108 14.27 5.81 -3.33
N GLN A 109 13.18 5.31 -3.92
CA GLN A 109 12.89 5.47 -5.35
C GLN A 109 12.81 6.95 -5.77
N ARG A 110 12.30 7.82 -4.90
CA ARG A 110 12.22 9.27 -5.12
C ARG A 110 13.54 10.01 -4.88
N GLY A 111 14.58 9.32 -4.42
CA GLY A 111 15.88 9.89 -4.10
C GLY A 111 15.89 10.73 -2.83
N PHE A 112 14.91 10.57 -1.93
CA PHE A 112 14.89 11.28 -0.64
C PHE A 112 15.84 10.66 0.37
N SER A 113 16.16 9.37 0.23
CA SER A 113 17.12 8.69 1.10
C SER A 113 18.42 8.45 0.33
N THR A 114 19.54 8.96 0.85
CA THR A 114 20.87 8.70 0.31
C THR A 114 21.87 8.22 1.37
N PRO A 115 22.87 7.39 0.97
CA PRO A 115 23.82 6.77 1.89
C PRO A 115 24.80 7.76 2.55
N ASP A 116 24.98 8.95 1.98
CA ASP A 116 25.96 9.94 2.42
C ASP A 116 25.38 10.97 3.40
N ARG A 117 24.06 11.02 3.57
CA ARG A 117 23.39 12.13 4.30
C ARG A 117 22.21 11.71 5.16
N THR A 118 21.35 10.82 4.67
CA THR A 118 20.01 10.67 5.25
C THR A 118 19.98 9.73 6.45
N THR A 119 19.37 10.17 7.55
CA THR A 119 18.84 9.24 8.55
C THR A 119 17.42 8.83 8.18
N LEU A 120 17.24 7.55 7.84
CA LEU A 120 15.95 6.96 7.52
C LEU A 120 15.37 6.30 8.79
N ILE A 121 14.16 6.69 9.17
CA ILE A 121 13.39 6.12 10.29
C ILE A 121 12.12 5.51 9.71
N ALA A 122 11.97 4.18 9.73
CA ALA A 122 10.81 3.52 9.13
C ALA A 122 10.14 2.49 10.04
N SER A 123 8.81 2.45 10.01
CA SER A 123 8.09 1.29 10.53
C SER A 123 8.32 0.08 9.63
N THR A 124 8.53 -1.11 10.21
CA THR A 124 8.63 -2.37 9.46
C THR A 124 7.27 -2.99 9.16
N SER A 125 6.20 -2.42 9.72
CA SER A 125 4.83 -2.82 9.40
C SER A 125 4.56 -2.69 7.90
N ARG A 126 3.78 -3.63 7.38
CA ARG A 126 3.38 -3.69 5.98
C ARG A 126 1.86 -3.68 5.80
N THR A 127 1.40 -2.93 4.82
CA THR A 127 0.04 -3.03 4.28
C THR A 127 0.14 -3.25 2.76
N TYR A 128 -0.70 -4.13 2.21
CA TYR A 128 -0.69 -4.38 0.77
C TYR A 128 -0.94 -3.10 -0.03
N ALA A 129 0.05 -2.72 -0.84
CA ALA A 129 -0.07 -1.65 -1.81
C ALA A 129 -0.96 -2.09 -2.98
N MET A 130 -1.56 -1.12 -3.68
CA MET A 130 -2.46 -1.40 -4.79
C MET A 130 -1.87 -2.33 -5.86
N PRO A 131 -0.61 -2.13 -6.33
CA PRO A 131 0.00 -3.04 -7.31
C PRO A 131 0.09 -4.49 -6.81
N GLU A 132 0.29 -4.69 -5.50
CA GLU A 132 0.35 -6.01 -4.89
C GLU A 132 -1.02 -6.68 -4.84
N ARG A 133 -2.09 -5.88 -4.62
CA ARG A 133 -3.48 -6.37 -4.57
C ARG A 133 -4.06 -6.69 -5.93
N THR A 134 -3.62 -5.97 -6.97
CA THR A 134 -4.15 -6.11 -8.33
C THR A 134 -3.38 -7.12 -9.17
N ALA A 135 -2.28 -7.69 -8.65
CA ALA A 135 -1.56 -8.76 -9.32
C ALA A 135 -2.45 -10.01 -9.44
N MET A 136 -2.30 -10.73 -10.57
CA MET A 136 -3.05 -11.97 -10.81
C MET A 136 -2.61 -13.14 -9.91
N GLY A 137 -1.38 -13.08 -9.40
CA GLY A 137 -0.80 -14.05 -8.46
C GLY A 137 -0.40 -13.40 -7.14
N ASP A 138 0.62 -13.95 -6.46
CA ASP A 138 1.18 -13.32 -5.26
C ASP A 138 2.05 -12.10 -5.63
N GLY A 139 1.39 -10.94 -5.70
CA GLY A 139 2.01 -9.66 -6.04
C GLY A 139 2.81 -9.01 -4.92
N ARG A 140 3.00 -9.68 -3.79
CA ARG A 140 3.74 -9.10 -2.65
C ARG A 140 5.17 -8.77 -3.04
N ILE A 141 5.60 -7.56 -2.74
CA ILE A 141 7.00 -7.15 -2.80
C ILE A 141 7.69 -7.69 -1.55
N ASP A 142 8.84 -8.33 -1.76
CA ASP A 142 9.67 -8.88 -0.70
C ASP A 142 10.13 -7.79 0.27
N SER A 143 9.68 -7.88 1.52
CA SER A 143 10.08 -6.97 2.60
C SER A 143 11.58 -7.01 2.89
N GLY A 144 12.23 -8.17 2.74
CA GLY A 144 13.67 -8.31 2.93
C GLY A 144 14.45 -7.43 1.96
N ARG A 145 14.05 -7.43 0.68
CA ARG A 145 14.66 -6.55 -0.34
C ARG A 145 14.44 -5.07 -0.05
N LEU A 146 13.28 -4.68 0.50
CA LEU A 146 13.05 -3.29 0.91
C LEU A 146 13.97 -2.88 2.07
N ILE A 147 14.16 -3.79 3.03
CA ILE A 147 15.07 -3.59 4.16
C ILE A 147 16.53 -3.47 3.69
N GLU A 148 16.98 -4.34 2.79
CA GLU A 148 18.31 -4.29 2.17
C GLU A 148 18.52 -2.99 1.40
N ALA A 149 17.54 -2.58 0.60
CA ALA A 149 17.59 -1.31 -0.14
C ALA A 149 17.68 -0.11 0.82
N ALA A 150 16.93 -0.11 1.92
CA ALA A 150 16.98 0.94 2.94
C ALA A 150 18.33 0.98 3.66
N LEU A 151 18.94 -0.17 3.96
CA LEU A 151 20.30 -0.24 4.49
C LEU A 151 21.33 0.33 3.51
N ALA A 152 21.20 0.04 2.21
CA ALA A 152 22.12 0.51 1.19
C ALA A 152 21.94 1.99 0.81
N SER A 153 20.75 2.55 1.05
CA SER A 153 20.36 3.89 0.56
C SER A 153 20.22 4.92 1.67
N SER A 154 20.71 4.66 2.89
CA SER A 154 20.68 5.63 3.99
C SER A 154 21.99 5.63 4.77
N MET A 155 22.38 6.80 5.29
CA MET A 155 23.54 6.94 6.17
C MET A 155 23.31 6.21 7.49
N ARG A 156 22.07 6.27 8.00
CA ARG A 156 21.63 5.55 9.20
C ARG A 156 20.21 5.08 8.98
N PHE A 157 19.96 3.78 9.17
CA PHE A 157 18.62 3.21 9.13
C PHE A 157 18.15 2.80 10.53
N ILE A 158 17.12 3.50 11.02
CA ILE A 158 16.40 3.19 12.25
C ILE A 158 15.07 2.56 11.88
N ARG A 159 14.73 1.46 12.54
CA ARG A 159 13.58 0.64 12.17
C ARG A 159 13.04 -0.12 13.36
N GLY A 160 11.74 -0.35 13.35
CA GLY A 160 11.00 -1.15 14.32
C GLY A 160 9.56 -1.31 13.89
N ASP A 161 8.80 -2.20 14.53
CA ASP A 161 7.36 -2.30 14.26
C ASP A 161 6.60 -1.20 15.02
N PHE A 162 6.74 0.04 14.54
CA PHE A 162 6.14 1.21 15.17
C PHE A 162 4.61 1.17 15.14
N ALA A 163 4.02 0.51 14.15
CA ALA A 163 2.58 0.27 14.12
C ALA A 163 2.14 -0.66 15.25
N LYS A 164 2.88 -1.74 15.51
CA LYS A 164 2.60 -2.61 16.66
C LYS A 164 2.74 -1.88 17.99
N ILE A 165 3.77 -1.04 18.15
CA ILE A 165 3.93 -0.23 19.37
C ILE A 165 2.72 0.71 19.56
N ALA A 166 2.25 1.34 18.48
CA ALA A 166 1.07 2.20 18.54
C ALA A 166 -0.18 1.41 18.99
N GLN A 167 -0.38 0.21 18.46
CA GLN A 167 -1.48 -0.68 18.86
C GLN A 167 -1.37 -1.11 20.33
N ASP A 168 -0.20 -1.59 20.73
CA ASP A 168 0.05 -2.11 22.08
C ASP A 168 -0.10 -1.01 23.16
N THR A 169 0.18 0.25 22.81
CA THR A 169 0.02 1.42 23.71
C THR A 169 -1.35 2.11 23.59
N GLY A 170 -2.21 1.67 22.66
CA GLY A 170 -3.52 2.28 22.44
C GLY A 170 -3.45 3.71 21.87
N SER A 171 -2.42 4.00 21.07
CA SER A 171 -2.12 5.32 20.52
C SER A 171 -1.99 5.32 19.00
N VAL A 172 -1.61 6.46 18.44
CA VAL A 172 -1.37 6.66 17.01
C VAL A 172 0.11 6.50 16.65
N ILE A 173 0.39 5.98 15.45
CA ILE A 173 1.77 5.77 14.98
C ILE A 173 2.58 7.07 14.90
N SER A 174 1.94 8.21 14.68
CA SER A 174 2.59 9.52 14.72
C SER A 174 3.28 9.80 16.07
N ALA A 175 2.70 9.36 17.20
CA ALA A 175 3.31 9.53 18.51
C ALA A 175 4.56 8.66 18.68
N VAL A 176 4.51 7.42 18.21
CA VAL A 176 5.67 6.51 18.20
C VAL A 176 6.79 7.05 17.31
N LEU A 177 6.47 7.54 16.12
CA LEU A 177 7.44 8.10 15.18
C LEU A 177 8.04 9.41 15.70
N LEU A 178 7.27 10.26 16.40
CA LEU A 178 7.81 11.43 17.10
C LEU A 178 8.84 11.01 18.15
N GLY A 179 8.51 9.96 18.92
CA GLY A 179 9.44 9.32 19.85
C GLY A 179 10.70 8.83 19.15
N ALA A 180 10.55 8.14 18.03
CA ALA A 180 11.67 7.62 17.26
C ALA A 180 12.58 8.74 16.71
N ILE A 181 12.03 9.86 16.24
CA ILE A 181 12.80 11.04 15.82
C ILE A 181 13.61 11.61 17.00
N ALA A 182 12.98 11.76 18.17
CA ALA A 182 13.64 12.25 19.37
C ALA A 182 14.75 11.28 19.83
N GLY A 183 14.48 9.98 19.87
CA GLY A 183 15.45 8.94 20.26
C GLY A 183 16.59 8.76 19.26
N ALA A 184 16.37 9.09 17.99
CA ALA A 184 17.41 9.07 16.97
C ALA A 184 18.48 10.16 17.21
N GLY A 185 18.15 11.24 17.93
CA GLY A 185 19.05 12.35 18.20
C GLY A 185 19.39 13.16 16.95
N VAL A 186 18.51 13.18 15.95
CA VAL A 186 18.72 13.86 14.65
C VAL A 186 18.28 15.33 14.65
N LEU A 187 17.59 15.77 15.70
CA LEU A 187 17.14 17.14 15.89
C LEU A 187 17.77 17.74 17.16
N PRO A 188 18.04 19.06 17.18
CA PRO A 188 18.72 19.74 18.28
C PRO A 188 17.75 20.12 19.42
N PHE A 189 16.87 19.19 19.82
CA PHE A 189 15.86 19.39 20.86
C PHE A 189 15.95 18.29 21.91
N THR A 190 15.64 18.61 23.16
CA THR A 190 15.60 17.64 24.26
C THR A 190 14.33 16.81 24.21
N ARG A 191 14.35 15.65 24.87
CA ARG A 191 13.18 14.78 24.99
C ARG A 191 11.97 15.52 25.57
N GLU A 192 12.19 16.34 26.58
CA GLU A 192 11.15 17.08 27.30
C GLU A 192 10.46 18.09 26.37
N GLN A 193 11.20 18.71 25.45
CA GLN A 193 10.65 19.62 24.45
C GLN A 193 9.70 18.90 23.48
N PHE A 194 10.02 17.67 23.07
CA PHE A 194 9.10 16.85 22.27
C PHE A 194 7.85 16.44 23.06
N GLU A 195 8.01 15.99 24.30
CA GLU A 195 6.87 15.62 25.15
C GLU A 195 5.95 16.81 25.41
N GLN A 196 6.49 18.02 25.50
CA GLN A 196 5.70 19.24 25.67
C GLN A 196 4.78 19.51 24.48
N ALA A 197 5.23 19.28 23.25
CA ALA A 197 4.37 19.42 22.06
C ALA A 197 3.19 18.43 22.06
N ILE A 198 3.40 17.20 22.55
CA ILE A 198 2.30 16.24 22.75
C ILE A 198 1.31 16.78 23.79
N ARG A 199 1.80 17.25 24.95
CA ARG A 199 0.95 17.79 26.02
C ARG A 199 0.14 19.00 25.56
N ALA A 200 0.76 19.92 24.81
CA ALA A 200 0.12 21.11 24.27
C ALA A 200 -1.02 20.79 23.29
N SER A 201 -0.96 19.66 22.58
CA SER A 201 -2.02 19.24 21.65
C SER A 201 -3.35 18.86 22.34
N GLY A 202 -3.30 18.48 23.62
CA GLY A 202 -4.46 18.18 24.46
C GLY A 202 -5.28 16.94 24.08
N LYS A 203 -4.92 16.18 23.03
CA LYS A 203 -5.68 15.01 22.56
C LYS A 203 -4.91 13.71 22.83
N GLY A 204 -5.53 12.79 23.58
CA GLY A 204 -4.94 11.46 23.82
C GLY A 204 -3.52 11.53 24.40
N VAL A 205 -3.27 12.49 25.29
CA VAL A 205 -1.92 12.84 25.78
C VAL A 205 -1.24 11.64 26.44
N GLU A 206 -1.90 10.97 27.40
CA GLU A 206 -1.30 9.85 28.13
C GLU A 206 -0.92 8.66 27.21
N PRO A 207 -1.82 8.12 26.35
CA PRO A 207 -1.42 7.11 25.36
C PRO A 207 -0.31 7.59 24.41
N SER A 208 -0.33 8.87 24.02
CA SER A 208 0.70 9.44 23.12
C SER A 208 2.07 9.52 23.78
N LEU A 209 2.14 9.89 25.06
CA LEU A 209 3.40 9.93 25.82
C LEU A 209 3.97 8.52 26.04
N LEU A 210 3.11 7.53 26.30
CA LEU A 210 3.53 6.12 26.38
C LEU A 210 4.11 5.63 25.04
N ALA A 211 3.37 5.85 23.95
CA ALA A 211 3.79 5.51 22.59
C ALA A 211 5.10 6.22 22.19
N PHE A 212 5.23 7.49 22.52
CA PHE A 212 6.44 8.29 22.32
C PHE A 212 7.64 7.68 23.07
N SER A 213 7.47 7.31 24.34
CA SER A 213 8.56 6.74 25.16
C SER A 213 9.06 5.41 24.59
N GLU A 214 8.17 4.55 24.10
CA GLU A 214 8.54 3.30 23.44
C GLU A 214 9.27 3.54 22.12
N GLY A 215 8.75 4.45 21.28
CA GLY A 215 9.41 4.85 20.04
C GLY A 215 10.81 5.43 20.26
N PHE A 216 10.97 6.28 21.27
CA PHE A 216 12.26 6.84 21.70
C PHE A 216 13.24 5.73 22.09
N THR A 217 12.78 4.77 22.89
CA THR A 217 13.61 3.67 23.37
C THR A 217 14.08 2.76 22.24
N VAL A 218 13.22 2.50 21.26
CA VAL A 218 13.59 1.71 20.07
C VAL A 218 14.63 2.43 19.23
N ALA A 219 14.45 3.73 18.97
CA ALA A 219 15.36 4.50 18.11
C ALA A 219 16.71 4.83 18.76
N ALA A 220 16.76 4.92 20.09
CA ALA A 220 17.97 5.17 20.85
C ALA A 220 18.91 3.95 20.92
N LYS A 221 18.40 2.73 20.67
CA LYS A 221 19.19 1.50 20.66
C LYS A 221 19.90 1.31 19.31
N PRO A 222 21.07 0.65 19.27
CA PRO A 222 21.66 0.18 18.01
C PRO A 222 20.69 -0.75 17.29
N ALA A 223 20.57 -0.60 15.96
CA ALA A 223 19.63 -1.39 15.16
C ALA A 223 19.94 -2.90 15.29
N GLY A 224 18.92 -3.69 15.62
CA GLY A 224 19.01 -5.15 15.60
C GLY A 224 19.15 -5.71 14.18
N GLN A 225 19.71 -6.92 14.08
CA GLN A 225 19.93 -7.60 12.79
C GLN A 225 18.64 -8.11 12.14
N SER A 226 17.63 -8.51 12.92
CA SER A 226 16.38 -9.09 12.42
C SER A 226 15.15 -8.35 12.95
N ILE A 227 14.15 -8.14 12.09
CA ILE A 227 12.84 -7.63 12.47
C ILE A 227 11.78 -8.50 11.81
N ASP A 228 10.68 -8.75 12.52
CA ASP A 228 9.56 -9.52 12.03
C ASP A 228 8.85 -8.81 10.86
N ILE A 229 8.56 -9.58 9.81
CA ILE A 229 7.81 -9.11 8.65
C ILE A 229 6.33 -9.39 8.88
N THR A 230 5.50 -8.35 8.97
CA THR A 230 4.10 -8.48 9.40
C THR A 230 3.18 -9.18 8.39
N ILE A 231 3.46 -9.09 7.09
CA ILE A 231 2.65 -9.75 6.02
C ILE A 231 3.22 -11.12 5.59
N GLY A 232 4.22 -11.63 6.31
CA GLY A 232 4.98 -12.83 5.94
C GLY A 232 5.91 -12.59 4.73
N ALA A 233 6.90 -13.46 4.56
CA ALA A 233 7.75 -13.42 3.37
C ALA A 233 6.94 -13.81 2.12
N ARG A 234 7.24 -13.19 0.98
CA ARG A 234 6.79 -13.72 -0.32
C ARG A 234 7.45 -15.10 -0.48
N PRO A 235 6.70 -16.18 -0.72
CA PRO A 235 7.29 -17.47 -1.08
C PRO A 235 8.27 -17.28 -2.25
N ALA A 236 9.36 -18.03 -2.26
CA ALA A 236 10.22 -18.06 -3.43
C ALA A 236 9.35 -18.42 -4.65
N GLU A 237 9.54 -17.69 -5.76
CA GLU A 237 8.90 -18.04 -7.02
C GLU A 237 9.26 -19.50 -7.33
N VAL A 238 8.26 -20.38 -7.27
CA VAL A 238 8.47 -21.78 -7.65
C VAL A 238 8.62 -21.75 -9.16
N LEU A 239 9.86 -21.95 -9.64
CA LEU A 239 10.15 -22.10 -11.06
C LEU A 239 9.31 -23.26 -11.62
N GLY A 240 8.21 -22.93 -12.30
CA GLY A 240 7.25 -23.91 -12.83
C GLY A 240 5.77 -23.55 -12.65
N GLU A 241 5.39 -22.26 -12.72
CA GLU A 241 3.99 -21.79 -12.68
C GLU A 241 3.19 -22.19 -13.92
N GLY A 242 3.05 -23.50 -14.13
CA GLY A 242 1.97 -24.09 -14.90
C GLY A 242 0.89 -24.62 -13.97
N PRO A 243 -0.34 -24.84 -14.48
CA PRO A 243 -1.32 -25.64 -13.75
C PRO A 243 -0.76 -27.03 -13.39
N ASP A 244 -1.25 -27.63 -12.30
CA ASP A 244 -0.85 -28.96 -11.86
C ASP A 244 -0.96 -29.94 -13.05
N PRO A 245 0.14 -30.57 -13.51
CA PRO A 245 0.12 -31.48 -14.65
C PRO A 245 -0.91 -32.60 -14.51
N VAL A 246 -1.20 -33.05 -13.29
CA VAL A 246 -2.20 -34.09 -13.02
C VAL A 246 -3.62 -33.56 -13.28
N GLU A 247 -3.90 -32.32 -12.89
CA GLU A 247 -5.18 -31.68 -13.18
C GLU A 247 -5.36 -31.37 -14.66
N VAL A 248 -4.30 -30.94 -15.35
CA VAL A 248 -4.30 -30.73 -16.81
C VAL A 248 -4.65 -32.02 -17.52
N GLN A 249 -3.95 -33.11 -17.19
CA GLN A 249 -4.21 -34.41 -17.81
C GLN A 249 -5.63 -34.90 -17.55
N ARG A 250 -6.15 -34.72 -16.34
CA ARG A 250 -7.55 -35.04 -16.00
C ARG A 250 -8.54 -34.21 -16.81
N ALA A 251 -8.26 -32.93 -17.04
CA ALA A 251 -9.13 -32.10 -17.86
C ALA A 251 -9.12 -32.54 -19.34
N ILE A 252 -7.98 -33.02 -19.84
CA ILE A 252 -7.85 -33.55 -21.20
C ILE A 252 -8.69 -34.83 -21.36
N GLU A 253 -8.47 -35.80 -20.48
CA GLU A 253 -9.05 -37.15 -20.59
C GLU A 253 -10.49 -37.22 -20.12
N GLN A 254 -10.81 -36.56 -19.00
CA GLN A 254 -12.07 -36.69 -18.28
C GLN A 254 -12.54 -35.34 -17.71
N PRO A 255 -12.94 -34.35 -18.54
CA PRO A 255 -13.41 -33.04 -18.07
C PRO A 255 -14.49 -33.13 -16.99
N GLY A 256 -15.39 -34.12 -17.09
CA GLY A 256 -16.49 -34.35 -16.14
C GLY A 256 -16.03 -34.64 -14.72
N SER A 257 -14.82 -35.19 -14.53
CA SER A 257 -14.26 -35.49 -13.21
C SER A 257 -13.91 -34.24 -12.41
N LEU A 258 -13.71 -33.11 -13.09
CA LEU A 258 -13.28 -31.86 -12.47
C LEU A 258 -14.46 -30.93 -12.13
N VAL A 259 -15.68 -31.23 -12.54
CA VAL A 259 -16.85 -30.35 -12.31
C VAL A 259 -17.92 -31.00 -11.43
N GLY A 260 -18.73 -30.17 -10.77
CA GLY A 260 -19.89 -30.65 -10.00
C GLY A 260 -20.98 -31.25 -10.89
N SER A 261 -21.91 -32.00 -10.30
CA SER A 261 -23.00 -32.69 -11.02
C SER A 261 -23.83 -31.79 -11.93
N ARG A 262 -24.00 -30.52 -11.56
CA ARG A 262 -24.76 -29.52 -12.33
C ARG A 262 -24.07 -29.07 -13.63
N LEU A 263 -22.77 -29.31 -13.79
CA LEU A 263 -21.99 -28.87 -14.95
C LEU A 263 -21.56 -30.04 -15.86
N GLN A 264 -22.11 -31.24 -15.66
CA GLN A 264 -21.73 -32.43 -16.43
C GLN A 264 -22.07 -32.31 -17.91
N ALA A 265 -23.15 -31.62 -18.26
CA ALA A 265 -23.51 -31.34 -19.66
C ALA A 265 -22.44 -30.46 -20.34
N GLN A 266 -21.97 -29.41 -19.66
CA GLN A 266 -20.92 -28.52 -20.14
C GLN A 266 -19.58 -29.24 -20.27
N ALA A 267 -19.22 -30.07 -19.29
CA ALA A 267 -18.01 -30.89 -19.36
C ALA A 267 -18.06 -31.90 -20.52
N SER A 268 -19.22 -32.51 -20.77
CA SER A 268 -19.42 -33.40 -21.93
C SER A 268 -19.25 -32.65 -23.24
N ARG A 269 -19.79 -31.42 -23.32
CA ARG A 269 -19.62 -30.52 -24.47
C ARG A 269 -18.15 -30.16 -24.70
N ILE A 270 -17.41 -29.81 -23.65
CA ILE A 270 -15.96 -29.54 -23.71
C ILE A 270 -15.20 -30.74 -24.33
N GLY A 271 -15.52 -31.95 -23.87
CA GLY A 271 -14.89 -33.17 -24.39
C GLY A 271 -15.25 -33.50 -25.84
N ALA A 272 -16.43 -33.09 -26.31
CA ALA A 272 -16.93 -33.40 -27.65
C ALA A 272 -16.52 -32.35 -28.70
N GLU A 273 -16.54 -31.06 -28.34
CA GLU A 273 -16.44 -29.95 -29.30
C GLU A 273 -15.08 -29.26 -29.31
N PHE A 274 -14.25 -29.43 -28.28
CA PHE A 274 -13.01 -28.65 -28.13
C PHE A 274 -11.73 -29.51 -28.15
N PRO A 275 -10.61 -28.95 -28.67
CA PRO A 275 -9.31 -29.62 -28.69
C PRO A 275 -8.79 -29.93 -27.28
N ALA A 276 -8.10 -31.07 -27.15
CA ALA A 276 -7.56 -31.59 -25.89
C ALA A 276 -6.79 -30.54 -25.08
N GLU A 277 -5.82 -29.87 -25.71
CA GLU A 277 -4.93 -28.91 -25.06
C GLU A 277 -5.68 -27.71 -24.42
N SER A 278 -6.86 -27.35 -24.95
CA SER A 278 -7.66 -26.24 -24.43
C SER A 278 -8.61 -26.60 -23.28
N ARG A 279 -8.83 -27.90 -23.04
CA ARG A 279 -9.89 -28.39 -22.13
C ARG A 279 -9.67 -27.96 -20.69
N PHE A 280 -8.42 -27.89 -20.25
CA PHE A 280 -8.09 -27.41 -18.90
C PHE A 280 -8.61 -26.00 -18.66
N MET A 281 -8.36 -25.08 -19.59
CA MET A 281 -8.82 -23.70 -19.45
C MET A 281 -10.34 -23.60 -19.57
N LEU A 282 -10.96 -24.33 -20.50
CA LEU A 282 -12.41 -24.37 -20.68
C LEU A 282 -13.17 -24.87 -19.45
N VAL A 283 -12.66 -25.91 -18.79
CA VAL A 283 -13.23 -26.44 -17.54
C VAL A 283 -13.19 -25.38 -16.45
N ASN A 284 -12.06 -24.69 -16.28
CA ASN A 284 -11.92 -23.63 -15.28
C ASN A 284 -12.79 -22.41 -15.61
N GLY A 285 -12.85 -22.00 -16.87
CA GLY A 285 -13.73 -20.93 -17.32
C GLY A 285 -15.20 -21.24 -17.05
N THR A 286 -15.65 -22.45 -17.38
CA THR A 286 -17.03 -22.91 -17.14
C THR A 286 -17.41 -22.89 -15.66
N LYS A 287 -16.52 -23.37 -14.78
CA LYS A 287 -16.73 -23.28 -13.32
C LYS A 287 -16.88 -21.83 -12.89
N ARG A 288 -15.97 -20.97 -13.35
CA ARG A 288 -15.92 -19.55 -12.97
C ARG A 288 -17.19 -18.80 -13.41
N THR A 289 -17.63 -18.97 -14.65
CA THR A 289 -18.84 -18.32 -15.18
C THR A 289 -20.12 -18.87 -14.56
N ALA A 290 -20.15 -20.18 -14.25
CA ALA A 290 -21.28 -20.79 -13.56
C ALA A 290 -21.40 -20.31 -12.10
N GLU A 291 -20.28 -20.13 -11.40
CA GLU A 291 -20.28 -19.56 -10.05
C GLU A 291 -20.58 -18.05 -10.07
N TYR A 292 -20.16 -17.36 -11.13
CA TYR A 292 -20.42 -15.94 -11.30
C TYR A 292 -21.92 -15.65 -11.38
N GLN A 293 -22.62 -16.38 -12.25
CA GLN A 293 -24.04 -16.17 -12.50
C GLN A 293 -24.82 -17.48 -12.47
N ASP A 294 -24.74 -18.29 -13.53
CA ASP A 294 -25.46 -19.57 -13.63
C ASP A 294 -24.95 -20.45 -14.78
N ILE A 295 -25.61 -21.60 -14.96
CA ILE A 295 -25.32 -22.58 -16.01
C ILE A 295 -25.56 -22.00 -17.42
N ALA A 296 -26.56 -21.13 -17.60
CA ALA A 296 -26.84 -20.54 -18.90
C ALA A 296 -25.70 -19.58 -19.31
N TYR A 297 -25.18 -18.81 -18.36
CA TYR A 297 -24.02 -17.94 -18.57
C TYR A 297 -22.75 -18.73 -18.89
N ALA A 298 -22.58 -19.91 -18.28
CA ALA A 298 -21.50 -20.82 -18.64
C ALA A 298 -21.63 -21.40 -20.06
N ASN A 299 -22.86 -21.61 -20.56
CA ASN A 299 -23.06 -22.00 -21.96
C ASN A 299 -22.69 -20.85 -22.91
N GLU A 300 -23.08 -19.61 -22.58
CA GLU A 300 -22.72 -18.43 -23.38
C GLU A 300 -21.19 -18.26 -23.45
N TYR A 301 -20.48 -18.55 -22.35
CA TYR A 301 -19.03 -18.59 -22.34
C TYR A 301 -18.48 -19.61 -23.36
N LEU A 302 -18.98 -20.85 -23.33
CA LEU A 302 -18.55 -21.89 -24.28
C LEU A 302 -18.87 -21.51 -25.73
N ASP A 303 -20.04 -20.90 -25.99
CA ASP A 303 -20.42 -20.42 -27.33
C ASP A 303 -19.45 -19.35 -27.85
N ARG A 304 -19.08 -18.39 -26.99
CA ARG A 304 -18.11 -17.34 -27.33
C ARG A 304 -16.73 -17.93 -27.64
N VAL A 305 -16.25 -18.89 -26.84
CA VAL A 305 -14.95 -19.53 -27.11
C VAL A 305 -15.01 -20.38 -28.39
N ALA A 306 -16.11 -21.10 -28.62
CA ALA A 306 -16.31 -21.88 -29.85
C ALA A 306 -16.28 -20.98 -31.10
N SER A 307 -16.80 -19.76 -31.01
CA SER A 307 -16.76 -18.79 -32.12
C SER A 307 -15.34 -18.35 -32.50
N VAL A 308 -14.36 -18.51 -31.60
CA VAL A 308 -12.94 -18.24 -31.87
C VAL A 308 -12.20 -19.52 -32.26
N ALA A 309 -12.50 -20.64 -31.58
CA ALA A 309 -11.88 -21.93 -31.82
C ALA A 309 -12.01 -22.39 -33.27
N CYS A 310 -13.10 -22.04 -33.95
CA CYS A 310 -13.32 -22.39 -35.36
C CYS A 310 -12.31 -21.77 -36.33
N PHE A 311 -11.57 -20.73 -35.92
CA PHE A 311 -10.51 -20.12 -36.73
C PHE A 311 -9.14 -20.78 -36.52
N GLU A 312 -8.95 -21.55 -35.45
CA GLU A 312 -7.68 -22.24 -35.15
C GLU A 312 -7.59 -23.59 -35.89
N VAL A 313 -7.66 -23.52 -37.22
CA VAL A 313 -7.63 -24.69 -38.12
C VAL A 313 -6.19 -25.04 -38.53
N HIS A 314 -5.27 -24.08 -38.46
CA HIS A 314 -3.88 -24.22 -38.85
C HIS A 314 -2.96 -23.86 -37.67
N GLY A 315 -1.99 -24.71 -37.35
CA GLY A 315 -1.07 -24.52 -36.22
C GLY A 315 -0.22 -25.74 -35.92
N ASP A 316 0.57 -25.68 -34.85
CA ASP A 316 1.43 -26.75 -34.32
C ASP A 316 0.68 -27.77 -33.44
N GLY A 317 -0.64 -27.64 -33.31
CA GLY A 317 -1.49 -28.48 -32.47
C GLY A 317 -1.52 -28.07 -31.00
N SER A 318 -0.86 -26.98 -30.61
CA SER A 318 -0.86 -26.48 -29.22
C SER A 318 -2.20 -25.85 -28.79
N ASN A 319 -3.04 -25.47 -29.74
CA ASN A 319 -4.31 -24.77 -29.52
C ASN A 319 -4.21 -23.55 -28.58
N ILE A 320 -3.11 -22.80 -28.67
CA ILE A 320 -2.84 -21.63 -27.84
C ILE A 320 -3.92 -20.55 -28.04
N LEU A 321 -4.41 -20.32 -29.26
CA LEU A 321 -5.44 -19.30 -29.49
C LEU A 321 -6.74 -19.67 -28.77
N THR A 322 -7.20 -20.92 -28.89
CA THR A 322 -8.40 -21.39 -28.18
C THR A 322 -8.23 -21.34 -26.67
N SER A 323 -7.05 -21.74 -26.17
CA SER A 323 -6.73 -21.72 -24.74
C SER A 323 -6.72 -20.31 -24.17
N GLU A 324 -6.11 -19.35 -24.88
CA GLU A 324 -6.09 -17.95 -24.47
C GLU A 324 -7.46 -17.28 -24.61
N ALA A 325 -8.23 -17.63 -25.65
CA ALA A 325 -9.62 -17.20 -25.79
C ALA A 325 -10.47 -17.70 -24.62
N ALA A 326 -10.29 -18.96 -24.22
CA ALA A 326 -10.95 -19.54 -23.05
C ALA A 326 -10.59 -18.78 -21.76
N ARG A 327 -9.31 -18.42 -21.58
CA ARG A 327 -8.82 -17.69 -20.40
C ARG A 327 -9.41 -16.28 -20.32
N TYR A 328 -9.19 -15.47 -21.36
CA TYR A 328 -9.58 -14.06 -21.34
C TYR A 328 -11.09 -13.87 -21.41
N THR A 329 -11.82 -14.72 -22.14
CA THR A 329 -13.28 -14.64 -22.21
C THR A 329 -13.89 -14.90 -20.83
N ALA A 330 -13.41 -15.92 -20.10
CA ALA A 330 -13.88 -16.19 -18.75
C ALA A 330 -13.60 -15.00 -17.82
N LEU A 331 -12.40 -14.41 -17.88
CA LEU A 331 -12.03 -13.25 -17.05
C LEU A 331 -12.90 -12.02 -17.36
N TRP A 332 -13.14 -11.72 -18.64
CA TRP A 332 -13.95 -10.58 -19.05
C TRP A 332 -15.44 -10.75 -18.77
N MET A 333 -15.95 -11.97 -18.82
CA MET A 333 -17.34 -12.28 -18.45
C MET A 333 -17.55 -12.29 -16.94
N THR A 334 -16.50 -12.29 -16.13
CA THR A 334 -16.62 -12.43 -14.65
C THR A 334 -15.80 -11.36 -13.94
N TYR A 335 -16.05 -10.11 -14.32
CA TYR A 335 -15.49 -8.94 -13.67
C TYR A 335 -16.17 -8.68 -12.32
N GLU A 336 -15.51 -7.92 -11.43
CA GLU A 336 -16.06 -7.60 -10.11
C GLU A 336 -17.11 -6.50 -10.22
N ASP A 337 -18.32 -6.87 -10.64
CA ASP A 337 -19.46 -5.96 -10.72
C ASP A 337 -20.06 -5.62 -9.32
N THR A 338 -20.98 -4.65 -9.30
CA THR A 338 -21.65 -4.20 -8.06
C THR A 338 -22.34 -5.35 -7.31
N ILE A 339 -22.89 -6.33 -8.02
CA ILE A 339 -23.62 -7.46 -7.45
C ILE A 339 -22.64 -8.45 -6.81
N ARG A 340 -21.53 -8.75 -7.48
CA ARG A 340 -20.46 -9.64 -7.00
C ARG A 340 -19.76 -9.03 -5.78
N VAL A 341 -19.47 -7.74 -5.82
CA VAL A 341 -18.94 -7.00 -4.65
C VAL A 341 -19.92 -7.06 -3.49
N ALA A 342 -21.22 -6.83 -3.73
CA ALA A 342 -22.25 -6.94 -2.70
C ALA A 342 -22.34 -8.37 -2.11
N PHE A 343 -22.25 -9.39 -2.96
CA PHE A 343 -22.18 -10.79 -2.54
C PHE A 343 -20.96 -11.07 -1.66
N HIS A 344 -19.77 -10.58 -2.02
CA HIS A 344 -18.58 -10.71 -1.19
C HIS A 344 -18.70 -9.95 0.14
N LYS A 345 -19.32 -8.77 0.14
CA LYS A 345 -19.55 -7.95 1.34
C LYS A 345 -20.57 -8.57 2.31
N THR A 346 -21.48 -9.41 1.83
CA THR A 346 -22.53 -10.04 2.64
C THR A 346 -22.16 -11.43 3.16
N ARG A 347 -20.99 -11.98 2.78
CA ARG A 347 -20.55 -13.30 3.27
C ARG A 347 -20.28 -13.29 4.78
N ARG A 348 -20.78 -14.32 5.48
CA ARG A 348 -20.56 -14.53 6.92
C ARG A 348 -19.09 -14.45 7.35
N ARG A 349 -18.19 -15.07 6.57
CA ARG A 349 -16.74 -15.05 6.81
C ARG A 349 -16.18 -13.62 6.90
N ARG A 350 -16.73 -12.66 6.14
CA ARG A 350 -16.34 -11.26 6.23
C ARG A 350 -16.78 -10.66 7.57
N PHE A 351 -18.03 -10.87 7.97
CA PHE A 351 -18.55 -10.38 9.26
C PHE A 351 -17.72 -10.93 10.43
N ASP A 352 -17.39 -12.21 10.42
CA ASP A 352 -16.55 -12.82 11.46
C ASP A 352 -15.16 -12.18 11.52
N ARG A 353 -14.56 -11.87 10.37
CA ARG A 353 -13.26 -11.17 10.31
C ARG A 353 -13.36 -9.73 10.83
N VAL A 354 -14.36 -8.96 10.39
CA VAL A 354 -14.57 -7.58 10.83
C VAL A 354 -14.83 -7.52 12.33
N GLY A 355 -15.60 -8.47 12.88
CA GLY A 355 -15.82 -8.57 14.33
C GLY A 355 -14.52 -8.80 15.12
N LYS A 356 -13.62 -9.64 14.60
CA LYS A 356 -12.29 -9.86 15.20
C LYS A 356 -11.42 -8.62 15.13
N GLU A 357 -11.36 -7.95 13.98
CA GLU A 357 -10.57 -6.71 13.77
C GLU A 357 -11.07 -5.57 14.65
N ALA A 358 -12.39 -5.48 14.89
CA ALA A 358 -12.99 -4.48 15.76
C ALA A 358 -13.02 -4.89 17.25
N HIS A 359 -12.44 -6.03 17.62
CA HIS A 359 -12.42 -6.57 18.99
C HIS A 359 -13.80 -6.61 19.66
N VAL A 360 -14.84 -6.97 18.91
CA VAL A 360 -16.21 -7.04 19.42
C VAL A 360 -16.33 -8.16 20.45
N ALA A 361 -16.75 -7.84 21.67
CA ALA A 361 -17.01 -8.83 22.71
C ALA A 361 -18.30 -9.62 22.41
N ASP A 362 -18.42 -10.84 22.93
CA ASP A 362 -19.57 -11.73 22.68
C ASP A 362 -20.94 -11.13 23.07
N THR A 363 -20.94 -10.14 23.97
CA THR A 363 -22.14 -9.43 24.44
C THR A 363 -22.47 -8.17 23.63
N GLN A 364 -21.63 -7.77 22.67
CA GLN A 364 -21.77 -6.56 21.90
C GLN A 364 -22.38 -6.84 20.52
N VAL A 365 -23.33 -5.99 20.10
CA VAL A 365 -23.91 -6.04 18.76
C VAL A 365 -23.10 -5.18 17.81
N MET A 366 -22.61 -5.76 16.72
CA MET A 366 -21.89 -5.05 15.66
C MET A 366 -22.82 -4.69 14.51
N GLN A 367 -22.88 -3.41 14.14
CA GLN A 367 -23.52 -2.94 12.91
C GLN A 367 -22.45 -2.43 11.94
N VAL A 368 -22.35 -3.05 10.76
CA VAL A 368 -21.47 -2.56 9.68
C VAL A 368 -22.28 -1.63 8.79
N ARG A 369 -21.88 -0.37 8.68
CA ARG A 369 -22.44 0.60 7.73
C ARG A 369 -21.44 0.84 6.60
N GLU A 370 -21.87 0.59 5.38
CA GLU A 370 -21.09 0.86 4.17
C GLU A 370 -21.60 2.17 3.56
N PHE A 371 -20.69 3.11 3.30
CA PHE A 371 -21.00 4.33 2.58
C PHE A 371 -20.64 4.11 1.11
N LEU A 372 -21.65 3.95 0.27
CA LEU A 372 -21.52 3.94 -1.18
C LEU A 372 -22.23 5.19 -1.70
N HIS A 373 -21.54 5.99 -2.49
CA HIS A 373 -22.11 7.13 -3.19
C HIS A 373 -22.09 6.79 -4.69
N PRO A 374 -23.04 5.94 -5.16
CA PRO A 374 -22.94 5.41 -6.49
C PRO A 374 -23.21 6.51 -7.52
N GLN A 375 -22.36 6.59 -8.54
CA GLN A 375 -22.62 7.45 -9.69
C GLN A 375 -23.73 6.85 -10.56
N VAL A 376 -24.25 7.64 -11.51
CA VAL A 376 -25.32 7.20 -12.41
C VAL A 376 -24.89 5.98 -13.21
N GLU A 377 -23.61 5.91 -13.57
CA GLU A 377 -22.97 4.80 -14.25
C GLU A 377 -23.10 3.51 -13.43
N GLU A 378 -22.73 3.54 -12.15
CA GLU A 378 -22.77 2.36 -11.27
C GLU A 378 -24.20 1.88 -11.01
N ILE A 379 -25.18 2.79 -11.00
CA ILE A 379 -26.60 2.43 -10.93
C ILE A 379 -27.05 1.81 -12.25
N SER A 380 -26.71 2.45 -13.37
CA SER A 380 -27.10 2.02 -14.72
C SER A 380 -26.57 0.64 -15.07
N ASP A 381 -25.36 0.30 -14.61
CA ASP A 381 -24.72 -0.99 -14.82
C ASP A 381 -25.46 -2.16 -14.17
N THR A 382 -26.27 -1.91 -13.14
CA THR A 382 -27.07 -2.94 -12.48
C THR A 382 -28.45 -3.15 -13.10
N LEU A 383 -28.86 -2.30 -14.04
CA LEU A 383 -30.18 -2.32 -14.63
C LEU A 383 -30.20 -3.10 -15.95
N PRO A 384 -31.37 -3.63 -16.36
CA PRO A 384 -31.55 -4.14 -17.72
C PRO A 384 -31.13 -3.11 -18.77
N THR A 385 -30.49 -3.55 -19.84
CA THR A 385 -29.78 -2.68 -20.81
C THR A 385 -30.60 -1.49 -21.31
N ALA A 386 -31.91 -1.68 -21.55
CA ALA A 386 -32.78 -0.60 -22.01
C ALA A 386 -32.94 0.51 -20.95
N LEU A 387 -33.11 0.13 -19.68
CA LEU A 387 -33.27 1.05 -18.57
C LEU A 387 -31.94 1.73 -18.22
N GLY A 388 -30.83 0.99 -18.20
CA GLY A 388 -29.50 1.56 -18.00
C GLY A 388 -29.15 2.60 -19.08
N ARG A 389 -29.41 2.29 -20.36
CA ARG A 389 -29.21 3.25 -21.46
C ARG A 389 -30.11 4.47 -21.36
N TRP A 390 -31.36 4.30 -20.92
CA TRP A 390 -32.27 5.42 -20.68
C TRP A 390 -31.74 6.32 -19.56
N LEU A 391 -31.28 5.72 -18.46
CA LEU A 391 -30.76 6.43 -17.29
C LEU A 391 -29.49 7.22 -17.64
N LEU A 392 -28.51 6.60 -18.32
CA LEU A 392 -27.29 7.24 -18.81
C LEU A 392 -27.53 8.39 -19.80
N ARG A 393 -28.69 8.42 -20.48
CA ARG A 393 -29.05 9.49 -21.42
C ARG A 393 -29.88 10.59 -20.77
N SER A 394 -30.30 10.43 -19.53
CA SER A 394 -31.13 11.39 -18.82
C SER A 394 -30.29 12.56 -18.31
N LYS A 395 -30.51 13.74 -18.91
CA LYS A 395 -29.85 14.99 -18.49
C LYS A 395 -30.18 15.39 -17.05
N ALA A 396 -31.34 14.98 -16.53
CA ALA A 396 -31.75 15.30 -15.16
C ALA A 396 -31.05 14.44 -14.09
N MET A 397 -30.55 13.26 -14.48
CA MET A 397 -29.85 12.35 -13.58
C MET A 397 -28.33 12.53 -13.65
N ASN A 398 -27.79 12.97 -14.79
CA ASN A 398 -26.36 13.25 -15.00
C ASN A 398 -25.93 14.71 -14.72
N ALA A 399 -26.83 15.52 -14.15
CA ALA A 399 -26.53 16.90 -13.72
C ALA A 399 -26.20 16.90 -12.23
#